data_AF-A0A2G2DBT0-F1
#
_entry.id   AF-A0A2G2DBT0-F1
#
_cell.length_a   1.000
_cell.length_b   1.000
_cell.length_c   1.000
_cell.angle_alpha   90.00
_cell.angle_beta   90.00
_cell.angle_gamma   90.00
#
_symmetry.space_group_name_H-M   'P 1'
#
loop_
_entity.id
_entity.type
_entity.pdbx_description
1 polymer ?
#
loop_
_entity_poly.entity_id
_entity_poly.type
_entity_poly.pdbx_seq_one_letter_code
_entity_poly.pdbx_strand_id
1 'polypeptide(L)' 'MMTKRHKRKPELTPAQIDDLVARLTHLHKDLVPLLCELKPQSEHYNAVVDINDSLASAIRKISGDEPIWMQPRISR' A
#
# COMPACT_ATOMS: atom_id res chain seq x y z
N MET A 1 -1.43 -1.63 -40.96
CA MET A 1 -0.41 -1.08 -40.04
C MET A 1 -0.56 -1.81 -38.70
N MET A 2 0.28 -2.80 -38.39
CA MET A 2 0.24 -3.43 -37.05
C MET A 2 0.95 -2.51 -36.07
N THR A 3 0.20 -1.88 -35.17
CA THR A 3 0.75 -1.18 -34.02
C THR A 3 1.56 -2.19 -33.20
N LYS A 4 2.87 -1.97 -33.06
CA LYS A 4 3.74 -2.78 -32.20
C LYS A 4 3.13 -2.76 -30.79
N ARG A 5 2.55 -3.88 -30.37
CA ARG A 5 2.00 -4.03 -29.01
C ARG A 5 3.16 -3.88 -28.04
N HIS A 6 3.07 -2.91 -27.13
CA HIS A 6 4.09 -2.74 -26.09
C HIS A 6 4.27 -4.06 -25.33
N LYS A 7 5.50 -4.58 -25.31
CA LYS A 7 5.83 -5.76 -24.53
C LYS A 7 5.71 -5.40 -23.05
N ARG A 8 4.86 -6.13 -22.32
CA ARG A 8 4.75 -6.01 -20.87
C ARG A 8 6.00 -6.60 -20.22
N LYS A 9 6.54 -5.91 -19.21
CA LYS A 9 7.62 -6.46 -18.38
C LYS A 9 7.01 -7.49 -17.42
N PRO A 10 7.73 -8.58 -17.10
CA PRO A 10 7.23 -9.59 -16.16
C PRO A 10 7.23 -9.10 -14.71
N GLU A 11 8.15 -8.18 -14.38
CA GLU A 11 8.40 -7.71 -13.02
C GLU A 11 8.73 -6.21 -13.00
N LEU A 12 8.58 -5.59 -11.82
CA LEU A 12 9.02 -4.23 -11.55
C LEU A 12 10.53 -4.19 -11.31
N THR A 13 11.19 -3.10 -11.70
CA THR A 13 12.58 -2.87 -11.28
C THR A 13 12.63 -2.47 -9.79
N PRO A 14 13.77 -2.59 -9.10
CA PRO A 14 13.91 -2.16 -7.71
C PRO A 14 13.44 -0.72 -7.47
N ALA A 15 13.85 0.23 -8.33
CA ALA A 15 13.39 1.61 -8.24
C ALA A 15 11.87 1.79 -8.43
N GLN A 16 11.22 0.92 -9.21
CA GLN A 16 9.77 0.94 -9.37
C GLN A 16 9.06 0.32 -8.16
N ILE A 17 9.68 -0.68 -7.51
CA ILE A 17 9.21 -1.24 -6.25
C ILE A 17 9.25 -0.15 -5.17
N ASP A 18 10.38 0.55 -5.04
CA ASP A 18 10.54 1.64 -4.06
C ASP A 18 9.50 2.76 -4.26
N ASP A 19 9.30 3.21 -5.50
CA ASP A 19 8.28 4.23 -5.81
C ASP A 19 6.86 3.72 -5.48
N LEU A 20 6.56 2.45 -5.77
CA LEU A 20 5.27 1.86 -5.43
C LEU A 20 5.06 1.78 -3.91
N VAL A 21 6.04 1.30 -3.15
CA VAL A 21 5.98 1.25 -1.68
C VAL A 21 5.78 2.65 -1.09
N ALA A 22 6.46 3.66 -1.62
CA ALA A 22 6.28 5.05 -1.21
C ALA A 22 4.84 5.56 -1.46
N ARG A 23 4.26 5.24 -2.62
CA ARG A 23 2.86 5.59 -2.96
C ARG A 23 1.85 4.90 -2.05
N LEU A 24 2.01 3.60 -1.81
CA LEU A 24 1.13 2.85 -0.91
C LEU A 24 1.21 3.38 0.52
N THR A 25 2.42 3.75 0.96
CA THR A 25 2.63 4.39 2.26
C THR A 25 1.97 5.76 2.35
N HIS A 26 2.01 6.56 1.28
CA HIS A 26 1.33 7.85 1.24
C HIS A 26 -0.19 7.67 1.32
N LEU A 27 -0.75 6.74 0.53
CA LEU A 27 -2.18 6.45 0.56
C LEU A 27 -2.64 5.98 1.95
N HIS A 28 -1.88 5.12 2.63
CA HIS A 28 -2.17 4.74 4.00
C HIS A 28 -2.30 5.97 4.92
N LYS A 29 -1.36 6.92 4.82
CA LYS A 29 -1.41 8.16 5.63
C LYS A 29 -2.66 8.99 5.35
N ASP A 30 -3.12 9.04 4.11
CA ASP A 30 -4.34 9.77 3.73
C ASP A 30 -5.62 9.10 4.25
N LEU A 31 -5.60 7.78 4.46
CA LEU A 31 -6.74 7.01 4.99
C LEU A 31 -6.85 7.07 6.52
N VAL A 32 -5.75 7.28 7.24
CA VAL A 32 -5.74 7.30 8.72
C VAL A 32 -6.71 8.34 9.32
N PRO A 33 -6.79 9.60 8.83
CA PRO A 33 -7.77 10.56 9.34
C PRO A 33 -9.22 10.06 9.24
N LEU A 34 -9.57 9.37 8.15
CA LEU A 34 -10.92 8.83 7.96
C LEU A 34 -11.25 7.78 9.03
N LEU A 35 -10.29 6.93 9.41
CA LEU A 35 -10.47 5.96 10.50
C LEU A 35 -10.71 6.65 11.84
N CYS A 36 -10.12 7.81 12.09
CA CYS A 36 -10.34 8.59 13.31
C CYS A 36 -11.72 9.25 13.36
N GLU A 37 -12.30 9.59 12.21
CA GLU A 37 -13.61 10.25 12.11
C GLU A 37 -14.79 9.26 12.11
N LEU A 38 -14.54 8.02 11.72
CA LEU A 38 -15.58 6.99 11.56
C LEU A 38 -15.79 6.19 12.85
N LYS A 39 -17.05 5.77 13.09
CA LYS A 39 -17.35 4.81 14.15
C LYS A 39 -16.81 3.42 13.77
N PRO A 40 -16.14 2.70 14.68
CA PRO A 40 -15.59 1.37 14.39
C PRO A 40 -16.62 0.34 13.89
N GLN A 41 -17.89 0.48 14.28
CA GLN A 41 -18.95 -0.44 13.85
C GLN A 41 -19.55 -0.08 12.48
N SER A 42 -19.13 1.04 11.87
CA SER A 42 -19.67 1.46 10.57
C SER A 42 -19.07 0.66 9.42
N GLU A 43 -19.87 0.38 8.40
CA GLU A 43 -19.40 -0.30 7.19
C GLU A 43 -18.29 0.47 6.48
N HIS A 44 -18.33 1.82 6.53
CA HIS A 44 -17.29 2.67 5.98
C HIS A 44 -15.95 2.49 6.72
N TYR A 45 -15.97 2.36 8.05
CA TYR A 45 -14.75 2.09 8.82
C TYR A 45 -14.14 0.76 8.39
N ASN A 46 -14.95 -0.29 8.30
CA ASN A 46 -14.50 -1.62 7.87
C ASN A 46 -13.92 -1.58 6.45
N ALA A 47 -14.56 -0.86 5.52
CA ALA A 47 -14.03 -0.72 4.16
C ALA A 47 -12.65 -0.02 4.12
N VAL A 48 -12.43 1.00 4.97
CA VAL A 48 -11.11 1.67 5.06
C VAL A 48 -10.07 0.75 5.69
N VAL A 49 -10.45 -0.07 6.68
CA VAL A 49 -9.58 -1.11 7.25
C VAL A 49 -9.18 -2.13 6.18
N ASP A 50 -10.13 -2.65 5.40
CA ASP A 50 -9.87 -3.62 4.33
C ASP A 50 -8.88 -3.07 3.28
N ILE A 51 -9.00 -1.78 2.95
CA ILE A 51 -8.04 -1.10 2.07
C ILE A 51 -6.66 -1.08 2.73
N ASN A 52 -6.55 -0.65 3.99
CA ASN A 52 -5.27 -0.59 4.70
C ASN A 52 -4.58 -1.97 4.79
N ASP A 53 -5.34 -3.02 5.06
CA ASP A 53 -4.81 -4.40 5.10
C ASP A 53 -4.33 -4.85 3.72
N SER A 54 -5.05 -4.46 2.66
CA SER A 54 -4.64 -4.71 1.28
C SER A 54 -3.35 -3.97 0.91
N LEU A 55 -3.17 -2.73 1.37
CA LEU A 55 -1.91 -1.98 1.18
C LEU A 55 -0.75 -2.68 1.88
N ALA A 56 -0.94 -3.10 3.13
CA ALA A 56 0.07 -3.82 3.89
C ALA A 56 0.46 -5.14 3.22
N SER A 57 -0.53 -5.91 2.75
CA SER A 57 -0.30 -7.16 2.01
C SER A 57 0.47 -6.93 0.70
N ALA A 58 0.12 -5.87 -0.04
CA ALA A 58 0.80 -5.53 -1.29
C ALA A 58 2.28 -5.17 -1.07
N ILE A 59 2.61 -4.39 -0.04
CA ILE A 59 4.00 -4.05 0.31
C ILE A 59 4.79 -5.34 0.60
N ARG A 60 4.29 -6.21 1.49
CA ARG A 60 4.96 -7.48 1.82
C ARG A 60 5.20 -8.35 0.60
N LYS A 61 4.22 -8.43 -0.30
CA LYS A 61 4.31 -9.28 -1.50
C LYS A 61 5.32 -8.76 -2.52
N ILE A 62 5.47 -7.44 -2.63
CA ILE A 62 6.26 -6.82 -3.72
C ILE A 62 7.70 -6.54 -3.27
N SER A 63 7.90 -6.07 -2.03
CA SER A 63 9.25 -5.76 -1.53
C SER A 63 9.82 -6.83 -0.60
N GLY A 64 8.96 -7.65 0.03
CA GLY A 64 9.36 -8.59 1.08
C GLY A 64 9.49 -7.95 2.47
N ASP A 65 9.29 -6.63 2.57
CA ASP A 65 9.44 -5.88 3.83
C ASP A 65 8.12 -5.71 4.57
N GLU A 66 8.24 -5.36 5.85
CA GLU A 66 7.10 -4.95 6.66
C GLU A 66 6.78 -3.47 6.45
N PRO A 67 5.49 -3.07 6.30
CA PRO A 67 5.10 -1.67 6.19
C PRO A 67 5.61 -0.83 7.36
N ILE A 68 6.05 0.39 7.08
CA ILE A 68 6.65 1.31 8.07
C ILE A 68 5.78 1.53 9.33
N TRP A 69 4.44 1.56 9.20
CA TRP A 69 3.54 1.75 10.35
C TRP A 69 3.35 0.49 11.20
N MET A 70 3.77 -0.68 10.71
CA MET A 70 3.75 -1.96 11.42
C MET A 70 5.12 -2.33 11.99
N GLN A 71 6.17 -1.60 11.61
CA GLN A 71 7.50 -1.81 12.17
C GLN A 71 7.53 -1.41 13.65
N PRO A 72 8.12 -2.24 14.53
CA PRO A 72 8.26 -1.89 15.93
C PRO A 72 9.08 -0.61 16.05
N ARG A 73 8.55 0.38 16.79
CA ARG A 73 9.32 1.56 17.17
C ARG A 73 10.46 1.07 18.07
N ILE A 74 11.65 0.93 17.51
CA ILE A 74 12.85 0.71 18.29
C ILE A 74 13.04 1.97 19.13
N SER A 75 12.59 1.94 20.38
CA SER A 75 12.90 2.97 21.36
C SER A 75 14.42 2.95 21.53
N ARG A 76 15.10 3.97 21.03
CA ARG A 76 16.48 4.28 21.44
C ARG A 76 16.45 5.07 22.73
#